data_AF-A0A9E2N1P8-F1
#
_entry.id   AF-A0A9E2N1P8-F1
#
_cell.length_a   1.000
_cell.length_b   1.000
_cell.length_c   1.000
_cell.angle_alpha   90.00
_cell.angle_beta   90.00
_cell.angle_gamma   90.00
#
_symmetry.space_group_name_H-M   'P 1'
#
loop_
_entity.id
_entity.type
_entity.pdbx_description
1 polymer ?
#
loop_
_entity_poly.entity_id
_entity_poly.type
_entity_poly.pdbx_seq_one_letter_code
_entity_poly.pdbx_strand_id
1 'polypeptide(L)' 'VIRALDQAGFRIRSFSVDTPVAGMFPQSVEVLIGDVTDEAAVEFAMQGVDAVVHMAALLHIVNPPPEMRE' A
#
# COMPACT_ATOMS: atom_id res chain seq x y z
N VAL A 1 2.60 3.18 10.00
CA VAL A 1 2.40 4.20 8.96
C VAL A 1 0.97 4.71 8.94
N ILE A 2 -0.04 3.91 8.54
CA ILE A 2 -1.45 4.35 8.41
C ILE A 2 -1.97 5.11 9.65
N ARG A 3 -1.84 4.56 10.85
CA ARG A 3 -2.29 5.23 12.09
C ARG A 3 -1.67 6.62 12.30
N ALA A 4 -0.39 6.78 11.97
CA ALA A 4 0.29 8.06 12.13
C ALA A 4 -0.20 9.10 11.12
N LEU A 5 -0.45 8.68 9.87
CA LEU A 5 -1.04 9.56 8.85
C LEU A 5 -2.49 9.93 9.20
N ASP A 6 -3.25 9.00 9.77
CA ASP A 6 -4.64 9.22 10.17
C ASP A 6 -4.71 10.24 11.32
N GLN A 7 -3.85 10.08 12.33
CA GLN A 7 -3.71 11.03 13.44
C GLN A 7 -3.22 12.42 12.99
N ALA A 8 -2.47 12.49 11.89
CA ALA A 8 -2.06 13.75 11.28
C ALA A 8 -3.15 14.39 10.39
N GLY A 9 -4.31 13.74 10.23
CA GLY A 9 -5.46 14.29 9.51
C GLY A 9 -5.41 14.11 7.99
N PHE A 10 -4.56 13.22 7.47
CA PHE A 10 -4.52 12.94 6.04
C PHE A 10 -5.68 12.05 5.59
N ARG A 11 -6.12 12.23 4.34
CA ARG A 11 -6.99 11.26 3.66
C ARG A 11 -6.12 10.10 3.18
N ILE A 12 -6.51 8.87 3.53
CA ILE A 12 -5.68 7.69 3.29
C ILE A 12 -6.46 6.69 2.46
N ARG A 13 -5.76 6.17 1.45
CA ARG A 13 -6.17 5.04 0.64
C ARG A 13 -5.15 3.92 0.80
N SER A 14 -5.58 2.73 1.20
CA SER A 14 -4.76 1.53 1.13
C SER A 14 -4.98 0.82 -0.21
N PHE A 15 -3.92 0.32 -0.81
CA PHE A 15 -3.97 -0.51 -2.01
C PHE A 15 -3.13 -1.77 -1.76
N SER A 16 -3.79 -2.93 -1.69
CA SER A 16 -3.14 -4.21 -1.38
C SER A 16 -3.86 -5.38 -2.04
N VAL A 17 -3.12 -6.47 -2.28
CA VAL A 17 -3.67 -7.70 -2.89
C VAL A 17 -4.70 -8.36 -1.96
N ASP A 18 -4.40 -8.41 -0.67
CA ASP A 18 -5.27 -9.05 0.32
C ASP A 18 -6.23 -8.05 0.97
N THR A 19 -7.43 -8.54 1.28
CA THR A 19 -8.40 -7.81 2.09
C THR A 19 -7.87 -7.66 3.52
N PRO A 20 -7.85 -6.44 4.08
CA PRO A 20 -7.41 -6.24 5.46
C PRO A 20 -8.37 -6.93 6.44
N VAL A 21 -7.81 -7.47 7.52
CA VAL A 21 -8.60 -8.05 8.62
C VAL A 21 -9.48 -6.97 9.24
N ALA A 22 -10.70 -7.34 9.65
CA ALA A 22 -11.63 -6.42 10.31
C ALA A 22 -10.96 -5.69 11.49
N GLY A 23 -11.07 -4.36 11.51
CA GLY A 23 -10.47 -3.50 12.55
C GLY A 23 -8.96 -3.25 12.38
N MET A 24 -8.32 -3.74 11.32
CA MET A 24 -6.91 -3.45 11.03
C MET A 24 -6.67 -1.95 10.78
N PHE A 25 -7.58 -1.30 10.06
CA PHE A 25 -7.51 0.12 9.75
C PHE A 25 -8.62 0.94 10.43
N PRO A 26 -8.37 2.23 10.72
CA PRO A 26 -9.43 3.18 11.05
C PRO A 26 -10.53 3.22 9.98
N GLN A 27 -11.76 3.57 10.37
CA GLN A 27 -12.90 3.66 9.44
C GLN A 27 -12.76 4.77 8.39
N SER A 28 -11.86 5.73 8.62
CA SER A 28 -11.51 6.83 7.71
C SER A 28 -10.68 6.39 6.50
N VAL A 29 -10.10 5.19 6.53
CA VAL A 29 -9.23 4.68 5.46
C VAL A 29 -10.07 4.07 4.35
N GLU A 30 -9.90 4.59 3.14
CA GLU A 30 -10.43 3.96 1.93
C GLU A 30 -9.60 2.71 1.62
N VAL A 31 -10.26 1.57 1.43
CA VAL A 31 -9.59 0.31 1.12
C VAL A 31 -9.88 -0.07 -0.32
N LEU A 32 -8.82 -0.10 -1.15
CA LEU A 32 -8.86 -0.70 -2.47
C LEU A 32 -8.06 -2.00 -2.51
N ILE A 33 -8.63 -2.97 -3.21
CA ILE A 33 -8.01 -4.27 -3.45
C ILE A 33 -7.48 -4.29 -4.88
N GLY A 34 -6.22 -4.67 -5.03
CA GLY A 34 -5.56 -4.83 -6.32
C GLY A 34 -4.07 -5.10 -6.18
N ASP A 35 -3.43 -5.40 -7.31
CA ASP A 35 -2.02 -5.74 -7.38
C ASP A 35 -1.20 -4.54 -7.90
N VAL A 36 -0.08 -4.24 -7.26
CA VAL A 36 0.83 -3.16 -7.69
C VAL A 36 1.58 -3.49 -8.98
N THR A 37 1.57 -4.75 -9.40
CA THR A 37 2.12 -5.19 -10.69
C THR A 37 1.12 -5.05 -11.84
N ASP A 38 -0.15 -4.77 -11.55
CA ASP A 38 -1.18 -4.47 -12.55
C ASP A 38 -1.25 -2.96 -12.81
N GLU A 39 -0.78 -2.54 -13.99
CA GLU A 39 -0.74 -1.14 -14.40
C GLU A 39 -2.11 -0.45 -14.34
N ALA A 40 -3.17 -1.11 -14.79
CA ALA A 40 -4.52 -0.54 -14.81
C ALA A 40 -5.06 -0.39 -13.38
N ALA A 41 -4.77 -1.34 -12.51
CA ALA A 41 -5.14 -1.26 -11.10
C ALA A 41 -4.41 -0.11 -10.39
N VAL A 42 -3.12 0.09 -10.69
CA VAL A 42 -2.34 1.23 -10.17
C VAL A 42 -2.87 2.55 -10.71
N GLU A 43 -3.14 2.67 -12.01
CA GLU A 43 -3.70 3.88 -12.60
C GLU A 43 -5.02 4.28 -11.93
N PHE A 44 -5.89 3.31 -11.70
CA PHE A 44 -7.14 3.52 -10.96
C PHE A 44 -6.89 3.95 -9.52
N ALA A 45 -6.00 3.26 -8.80
CA ALA A 45 -5.67 3.57 -7.40
C ALA A 45 -5.03 4.96 -7.22
N MET A 46 -4.35 5.47 -8.25
CA MET A 46 -3.67 6.77 -8.26
C MET A 46 -4.62 7.97 -8.47
N GLN A 47 -5.88 7.75 -8.86
CA GLN A 47 -6.81 8.84 -9.13
C GLN A 47 -7.04 9.72 -7.89
N GLY A 48 -6.63 11.00 -7.98
CA GLY A 48 -6.77 11.98 -6.90
C GLY A 48 -5.79 11.79 -5.74
N VAL A 49 -4.71 11.02 -5.91
CA VAL A 49 -3.64 10.83 -4.92
C VAL A 49 -2.58 11.93 -5.06
N ASP A 50 -2.29 12.63 -3.96
CA ASP A 50 -1.26 13.68 -3.93
C ASP A 50 0.15 13.13 -3.63
N ALA A 51 0.26 12.02 -2.91
CA ALA A 51 1.52 11.40 -2.51
C ALA A 51 1.38 9.88 -2.29
N VAL A 52 2.47 9.13 -2.53
CA VAL A 52 2.50 7.67 -2.41
C VAL A 52 3.53 7.24 -1.36
N VAL A 53 3.12 6.31 -0.49
CA VAL A 53 4.02 5.57 0.41
C VAL A 53 3.99 4.10 0.00
N HIS A 54 5.02 3.63 -0.70
CA HIS A 54 5.08 2.26 -1.21
C HIS A 54 5.51 1.30 -0.10
N MET A 55 4.57 0.45 0.34
CA MET A 55 4.77 -0.55 1.41
C MET A 55 4.58 -2.00 0.93
N ALA A 56 4.33 -2.20 -0.36
CA ALA A 56 4.20 -3.52 -0.95
C ALA A 56 5.57 -4.17 -1.05
N ALA A 57 5.74 -5.37 -0.49
CA ALA A 57 6.98 -6.12 -0.55
C ALA A 57 6.72 -7.62 -0.42
N LEU A 58 7.53 -8.42 -1.12
CA LEU A 58 7.66 -9.84 -0.86
C LEU A 58 8.83 -10.03 0.10
N LEU A 59 8.54 -10.22 1.39
CA LEU A 59 9.58 -10.32 2.43
C LEU A 59 10.47 -11.58 2.29
N HIS A 60 10.10 -12.52 1.43
CA HIS A 60 10.75 -13.82 1.26
C HIS A 60 11.64 -13.89 0.01
N ILE A 61 12.43 -12.85 -0.30
CA ILE A 61 13.62 -13.06 -1.15
C ILE A 61 14.65 -13.81 -0.31
N VAL A 62 14.50 -15.13 -0.23
CA VAL A 62 15.57 -16.01 0.24
C VAL A 62 16.60 -16.05 -0.90
N ASN A 63 17.73 -15.37 -0.71
CA ASN A 63 18.86 -15.23 -1.66
C ASN A 63 18.70 -14.07 -2.68
N PRO A 64 18.91 -12.80 -2.27
CA PRO A 64 18.89 -11.67 -3.19
C PRO A 64 19.98 -11.79 -4.26
N PRO A 65 19.69 -11.41 -5.51
CA PRO A 65 20.67 -11.42 -6.56
C PRO A 65 21.79 -10.40 -6.24
N PRO A 66 23.02 -10.58 -6.76
CA PRO A 66 24.19 -9.82 -6.33
C PRO A 66 24.03 -8.30 -6.40
N GLU A 67 23.18 -7.81 -7.30
CA GLU A 67 22.89 -6.40 -7.55
C GLU A 67 22.07 -5.74 -6.43
N MET A 68 21.49 -6.54 -5.53
CA MET A 68 20.66 -6.10 -4.40
C MET A 68 21.35 -6.30 -3.04
N ARG A 69 22.68 -6.50 -3.03
CA ARG A 69 23.48 -6.53 -1.79
C ARG A 69 23.95 -5.11 -1.47
N GLU A 70 23.82 -4.72 -0.19
CA GLU A 70 24.32 -3.44 0.36
C GLU A 70 25.82 -3.22 0.10
#